data_AF-A0A0F3PZZ2-F1
#
_entry.id   AF-A0A0F3PZZ2-F1
#
_cell.length_a   1.000
_cell.length_b   1.000
_cell.length_c   1.000
_cell.angle_alpha   90.00
_cell.angle_beta   90.00
_cell.angle_gamma   90.00
#
_symmetry.space_group_name_H-M   'P 1'
#
loop_
_entity.id
_entity.type
_entity.pdbx_description
1 polymer ?
#
loop_
_entity_poly.entity_id
_entity_poly.type
_entity_poly.pdbx_seq_one_letter_code
_entity_poly.pdbx_strand_id
1 'polypeptide(L)'
;MLVAMEGSVGYGIGGARVELEIGYERFKTKGIRDSGSKEDEADTVYLLAKELAYDVVTGQTDKLTAALAKTSGKDIVQFAKAVGVSHPNIDGKVCRTKRGHTSQISTHGIYAGETNAKSSAGHGETALCGGHGSTANGAQTQAQNTPQVFRDFVKATLLVDGSKNWPTSTAAADAVQKATPNDNATAVARDLVQELTPEEKTIVAGLLAKTIEGGEVVEIRAVSSTSVMVNACYDLLSEGLGVVPYACVGLGGNFVGVVDEYSTIRPSLTLYARRK
;
A
#
# COMPACT_ATOMS: atom_id res chain seq x y z
N MET A 1 11.35 19.20 -10.19
CA MET A 1 12.25 20.37 -10.09
C MET A 1 13.15 20.17 -8.87
N LEU A 2 14.47 20.14 -9.08
CA LEU A 2 15.48 20.05 -8.02
C LEU A 2 15.84 21.47 -7.58
N VAL A 3 15.90 21.72 -6.27
CA VAL A 3 16.48 22.95 -5.72
C VAL A 3 17.68 22.53 -4.91
N ALA A 4 18.86 22.93 -5.38
CA ALA A 4 20.14 22.74 -4.70
C ALA A 4 20.75 24.12 -4.42
N MET A 5 21.10 24.37 -3.17
CA MET A 5 21.83 25.56 -2.74
C MET A 5 23.04 25.12 -1.93
N GLU A 6 24.23 25.46 -2.41
CA GLU A 6 25.48 25.22 -1.69
C GLU A 6 26.12 26.58 -1.38
N GLY A 7 26.49 26.78 -0.12
CA GLY A 7 27.21 27.96 0.33
C GLY A 7 28.36 27.58 1.25
N SER A 8 29.51 28.22 1.08
CA SER A 8 30.65 28.09 1.98
C SER A 8 31.09 29.44 2.53
N VAL A 9 31.41 29.48 3.82
CA VAL A 9 31.96 30.65 4.50
C VAL A 9 33.25 30.25 5.22
N GLY A 10 34.33 30.98 4.98
CA GLY A 10 35.65 30.67 5.51
C GLY A 10 36.27 31.85 6.25
N TYR A 11 37.00 31.56 7.33
CA TYR A 11 37.78 32.54 8.09
C TYR A 11 39.23 32.05 8.25
N GLY A 12 40.19 32.92 7.93
CA GLY A 12 41.63 32.59 7.99
C GLY A 12 42.34 33.42 9.05
N ILE A 13 43.15 32.77 9.89
CA ILE A 13 44.06 33.43 10.84
C ILE A 13 45.40 32.69 10.79
N GLY A 14 46.46 33.38 10.35
CA GLY A 14 47.86 32.92 10.50
C GLY A 14 48.15 31.48 10.06
N GLY A 15 48.13 31.20 8.75
CA GLY A 15 48.43 29.88 8.18
C GLY A 15 47.35 28.81 8.36
N ALA A 16 46.37 29.05 9.25
CA ALA A 16 45.21 28.20 9.43
C ALA A 16 43.96 28.83 8.80
N ARG A 17 43.09 27.98 8.23
CA ARG A 17 41.78 28.36 7.68
C ARG A 17 40.71 27.43 8.21
N VAL A 18 39.55 27.98 8.56
CA VAL A 18 38.37 27.20 8.91
C VAL A 18 37.29 27.53 7.89
N GLU A 19 36.70 26.51 7.28
CA GLU A 19 35.62 26.63 6.29
C GLU A 19 34.39 25.89 6.81
N LEU A 20 33.24 26.55 6.75
CA LEU A 20 31.93 25.95 7.00
C LEU A 20 31.19 25.86 5.67
N GLU A 21 30.83 24.64 5.28
CA GLU A 21 30.06 24.36 4.08
C GLU A 21 28.66 23.89 4.49
N ILE A 22 27.63 24.49 3.90
CA ILE A 22 26.23 24.10 4.09
C ILE A 22 25.65 23.82 2.71
N GLY A 23 25.22 22.59 2.49
CA GLY A 23 24.49 22.18 1.30
C GLY A 23 23.03 21.88 1.64
N TYR A 24 22.11 22.40 0.85
CA TYR A 24 20.69 22.06 0.95
C TYR A 24 20.21 21.55 -0.40
N GLU A 25 19.71 20.31 -0.40
CA GLU A 25 19.13 19.67 -1.58
C GLU A 25 17.70 19.21 -1.26
N ARG A 26 16.75 19.58 -2.11
CA ARG A 26 15.37 19.10 -2.03
C ARG A 26 15.05 18.23 -3.23
N PHE A 27 14.75 16.95 -2.97
CA PHE A 27 14.33 15.99 -3.97
C PHE A 27 12.80 15.92 -3.99
N LYS A 28 12.19 16.32 -5.12
CA LYS A 28 10.80 16.00 -5.43
C LYS A 28 10.75 14.60 -6.03
N THR A 29 9.95 13.69 -5.48
CA THR A 29 9.74 12.35 -6.03
C THR A 29 8.91 12.42 -7.31
N LYS A 30 9.46 11.96 -8.45
CA LYS A 30 8.67 11.76 -9.68
C LYS A 30 7.97 10.41 -9.57
N GLY A 31 6.65 10.38 -9.71
CA GLY A 31 5.87 9.15 -9.72
C GLY A 31 6.15 8.32 -10.98
N ILE A 32 6.16 7.00 -10.84
CA ILE A 32 6.13 6.08 -11.97
C ILE A 32 4.68 5.96 -12.42
N ARG A 33 4.29 6.75 -13.42
CA ARG A 33 3.15 6.43 -14.29
C ARG A 33 3.66 6.43 -15.72
N ASP A 34 3.47 5.30 -16.39
CA ASP A 34 3.94 5.10 -17.74
C ASP A 34 3.02 5.79 -18.76
N SER A 35 3.64 6.39 -19.76
CA SER A 35 3.09 6.93 -21.01
C SER A 35 2.10 8.12 -20.98
N GLY A 36 2.64 9.31 -21.27
CA GLY A 36 2.02 10.17 -22.31
C GLY A 36 1.23 11.41 -21.89
N SER A 37 1.14 11.77 -20.61
CA SER A 37 0.51 13.03 -20.20
C SER A 37 1.43 13.86 -19.31
N LYS A 38 1.30 15.18 -19.43
CA LYS A 38 2.16 16.23 -18.86
C LYS A 38 2.52 15.94 -17.40
N GLU A 39 3.71 16.38 -17.01
CA GLU A 39 4.30 16.23 -15.68
C GLU A 39 3.35 16.71 -14.57
N ASP A 40 2.42 15.85 -14.14
CA ASP A 40 1.67 16.05 -12.91
C ASP A 40 2.46 15.44 -11.76
N GLU A 41 2.76 16.31 -10.80
CA GLU A 41 3.51 16.03 -9.59
C GLU A 41 2.86 14.85 -8.85
N ALA A 42 3.65 13.82 -8.51
CA ALA A 42 3.15 12.71 -7.71
C ALA A 42 3.41 13.04 -6.23
N ASP A 43 2.35 13.42 -5.53
CA ASP A 43 2.43 13.92 -4.15
C ASP A 43 2.63 12.83 -3.08
N THR A 44 2.54 11.54 -3.43
CA THR A 44 2.47 10.47 -2.42
C THR A 44 3.29 9.23 -2.80
N VAL A 45 4.38 8.96 -2.06
CA VAL A 45 5.05 7.66 -2.06
C VAL A 45 4.59 6.88 -0.83
N TYR A 46 3.79 5.84 -1.04
CA TYR A 46 3.39 4.91 0.01
C TYR A 46 4.49 3.86 0.20
N LEU A 47 5.23 3.92 1.31
CA LEU A 47 6.11 2.82 1.72
C LEU A 47 5.26 1.66 2.26
N LEU A 48 4.75 0.84 1.36
CA LEU A 48 4.05 -0.39 1.70
C LEU A 48 5.10 -1.43 2.12
N ALA A 49 5.50 -1.39 3.39
CA ALA A 49 6.54 -2.25 3.94
C ALA A 49 6.11 -3.72 4.14
N LYS A 50 4.91 -4.11 3.69
CA LYS A 50 4.31 -5.41 4.03
C LYS A 50 3.57 -6.05 2.85
N GLU A 51 3.51 -7.38 2.89
CA GLU A 51 3.21 -8.26 1.76
C GLU A 51 1.80 -8.06 1.17
N LEU A 52 0.77 -7.87 2.00
CA LEU A 52 -0.62 -7.75 1.52
C LEU A 52 -0.81 -6.53 0.61
N ALA A 53 -0.30 -5.38 1.06
CA ALA A 53 -0.46 -4.13 0.35
C ALA A 53 0.36 -4.12 -0.97
N TYR A 54 1.56 -4.68 -0.94
CA TYR A 54 2.40 -4.83 -2.14
C TYR A 54 1.77 -5.77 -3.17
N ASP A 55 1.21 -6.91 -2.74
CA ASP A 55 0.62 -7.90 -3.64
C ASP A 55 -0.65 -7.38 -4.33
N VAL A 56 -1.46 -6.53 -3.65
CA VAL A 56 -2.62 -5.86 -4.27
C VAL A 56 -2.19 -4.91 -5.38
N VAL A 57 -1.22 -4.04 -5.12
CA VAL A 57 -0.77 -3.03 -6.10
C VAL A 57 -0.07 -3.68 -7.29
N THR A 58 0.70 -4.73 -7.05
CA THR A 58 1.42 -5.47 -8.11
C THR A 58 0.56 -6.53 -8.81
N GLY A 59 -0.65 -6.78 -8.32
CA GLY A 59 -1.59 -7.74 -8.92
C GLY A 59 -1.20 -9.22 -8.72
N GLN A 60 -0.42 -9.54 -7.70
CA GLN A 60 0.03 -10.91 -7.41
C GLN A 60 -1.06 -11.71 -6.69
N THR A 61 -2.10 -12.11 -7.43
CA THR A 61 -3.31 -12.78 -6.90
C THR A 61 -2.99 -14.00 -6.04
N ASP A 62 -2.03 -14.85 -6.44
CA ASP A 62 -1.70 -16.09 -5.70
C ASP A 62 -1.04 -15.80 -4.35
N LYS A 63 -0.12 -14.83 -4.31
CA LYS A 63 0.55 -14.43 -3.05
C LYS A 63 -0.42 -13.68 -2.13
N LEU A 64 -1.23 -12.79 -2.69
CA LEU A 64 -2.30 -12.11 -1.98
C LEU A 64 -3.28 -13.12 -1.36
N THR A 65 -3.67 -14.15 -2.11
CA THR A 65 -4.54 -15.23 -1.62
C THR A 65 -3.90 -15.96 -0.45
N ALA A 66 -2.62 -16.33 -0.57
CA ALA A 66 -1.90 -17.03 0.48
C ALA A 66 -1.74 -16.17 1.75
N ALA A 67 -1.52 -14.87 1.62
CA ALA A 67 -1.44 -13.93 2.73
C ALA A 67 -2.82 -13.70 3.39
N LEU A 68 -3.87 -13.48 2.59
CA LEU A 68 -5.24 -13.35 3.07
C LEU A 68 -5.75 -14.61 3.78
N ALA A 69 -5.39 -15.80 3.29
CA ALA A 69 -5.76 -17.06 3.90
C ALA A 69 -5.16 -17.24 5.30
N LYS A 70 -4.01 -16.62 5.59
CA LYS A 70 -3.38 -16.61 6.91
C LYS A 70 -3.92 -15.51 7.84
N THR A 71 -4.66 -14.56 7.26
CA THR A 71 -5.25 -13.45 8.01
C THR A 71 -6.48 -13.92 8.77
N SER A 72 -6.65 -13.45 10.01
CA SER A 72 -7.82 -13.85 10.81
C SER A 72 -9.11 -13.26 10.25
N GLY A 73 -10.23 -13.97 10.38
CA GLY A 73 -11.53 -13.47 9.93
C GLY A 73 -11.91 -12.15 10.61
N LYS A 74 -11.47 -11.95 11.86
CA LYS A 74 -11.67 -10.71 12.62
C LYS A 74 -10.97 -9.51 11.97
N ASP A 75 -9.75 -9.68 11.48
CA ASP A 75 -9.01 -8.60 10.81
C ASP A 75 -9.66 -8.27 9.45
N ILE A 76 -10.20 -9.27 8.75
CA ILE A 76 -10.96 -9.07 7.51
C ILE A 76 -12.26 -8.30 7.77
N VAL A 77 -12.95 -8.58 8.88
CA VAL A 77 -14.11 -7.77 9.28
C VAL A 77 -13.71 -6.32 9.48
N GLN A 78 -12.62 -6.06 10.20
CA GLN A 78 -12.15 -4.69 10.46
C GLN A 78 -11.76 -3.98 9.16
N PHE A 79 -11.07 -4.67 8.26
CA PHE A 79 -10.75 -4.18 6.93
C PHE A 79 -12.01 -3.82 6.13
N ALA A 80 -12.99 -4.74 6.05
CA ALA A 80 -14.25 -4.49 5.34
C ALA A 80 -15.03 -3.32 5.94
N LYS A 81 -15.04 -3.17 7.27
CA LYS A 81 -15.66 -2.02 7.93
C LYS A 81 -14.98 -0.71 7.53
N ALA A 82 -13.65 -0.69 7.46
CA ALA A 82 -12.90 0.50 7.02
C ALA A 82 -13.19 0.85 5.55
N VAL A 83 -13.18 -0.15 4.65
CA VAL A 83 -13.53 0.04 3.24
C VAL A 83 -14.97 0.54 3.11
N GLY A 84 -15.92 -0.09 3.80
CA GLY A 84 -17.34 0.24 3.71
C GLY A 84 -17.72 1.62 4.23
N VAL A 85 -16.93 2.19 5.16
CA VAL A 85 -17.12 3.55 5.69
C VAL A 85 -16.42 4.59 4.82
N SER A 86 -15.16 4.35 4.45
CA SER A 86 -14.35 5.36 3.76
C SER A 86 -14.53 5.35 2.23
N HIS A 87 -14.80 4.18 1.64
CA HIS A 87 -14.83 3.99 0.20
C HIS A 87 -15.99 3.06 -0.23
N PRO A 88 -17.26 3.53 -0.12
CA PRO A 88 -18.44 2.71 -0.44
C PRO A 88 -18.46 2.21 -1.89
N ASN A 89 -17.83 2.93 -2.82
CA ASN A 89 -17.71 2.49 -4.22
C ASN A 89 -16.84 1.24 -4.37
N ILE A 90 -15.77 1.11 -3.57
CA ILE A 90 -14.89 -0.07 -3.56
C ILE A 90 -15.61 -1.24 -2.90
N ASP A 91 -16.27 -0.99 -1.76
CA ASP A 91 -17.10 -1.99 -1.08
C ASP A 91 -18.15 -2.59 -2.02
N GLY A 92 -18.75 -1.78 -2.91
CA GLY A 92 -19.74 -2.21 -3.89
C GLY A 92 -19.23 -3.06 -5.07
N LYS A 93 -17.90 -3.21 -5.20
CA LYS A 93 -17.23 -4.00 -6.25
C LYS A 93 -16.73 -5.35 -5.72
N VAL A 94 -16.30 -5.39 -4.47
CA VAL A 94 -15.72 -6.58 -3.85
C VAL A 94 -16.81 -7.50 -3.31
N CYS A 95 -16.65 -8.81 -3.47
CA CYS A 95 -17.63 -9.82 -3.09
C CYS A 95 -19.03 -9.48 -3.60
N ARG A 96 -19.13 -8.98 -4.83
CA ARG A 96 -20.41 -8.64 -5.42
C ARG A 96 -21.11 -9.93 -5.86
N THR A 97 -22.21 -10.26 -5.20
CA THR A 97 -23.00 -11.46 -5.51
C THR A 97 -23.53 -11.45 -6.94
N LYS A 98 -23.64 -12.64 -7.51
CA LYS A 98 -24.05 -12.85 -8.91
C LYS A 98 -25.45 -13.44 -8.99
N ARG A 99 -26.08 -13.30 -10.14
CA ARG A 99 -27.36 -13.96 -10.43
C ARG A 99 -27.13 -15.44 -10.66
N GLY A 100 -28.01 -16.28 -10.11
CA GLY A 100 -28.05 -17.70 -10.47
C GLY A 100 -28.62 -17.92 -11.88
N HIS A 101 -29.46 -17.00 -12.37
CA HIS A 101 -29.97 -17.04 -13.75
C HIS A 101 -29.86 -15.66 -14.43
N THR A 102 -29.28 -15.61 -15.63
CA THR A 102 -29.02 -14.35 -16.34
C THR A 102 -30.31 -13.59 -16.72
N SER A 103 -31.38 -14.31 -17.05
CA SER A 103 -32.68 -13.72 -17.41
C SER A 103 -33.57 -13.36 -16.22
N GLN A 104 -33.21 -13.76 -14.99
CA GLN A 104 -34.02 -13.46 -13.80
C GLN A 104 -33.28 -12.52 -12.86
N ILE A 105 -33.74 -11.28 -12.78
CA ILE A 105 -33.10 -10.20 -12.02
C ILE A 105 -33.15 -10.46 -10.51
N SER A 106 -34.16 -11.19 -10.03
CA SER A 106 -34.40 -11.49 -8.62
C SER A 106 -33.61 -12.67 -8.04
N THR A 107 -32.57 -13.14 -8.74
CA THR A 107 -31.81 -14.36 -8.39
C THR A 107 -30.38 -14.07 -7.94
N HIS A 108 -30.10 -12.86 -7.45
CA HIS A 108 -28.77 -12.62 -6.86
C HIS A 108 -28.59 -13.47 -5.60
N GLY A 109 -27.34 -13.86 -5.35
CA GLY A 109 -26.96 -14.54 -4.12
C GLY A 109 -27.31 -13.72 -2.89
N ILE A 110 -27.76 -14.39 -1.85
CA ILE A 110 -28.00 -13.79 -0.52
C ILE A 110 -26.93 -14.33 0.42
N TYR A 111 -26.12 -13.46 1.01
CA TYR A 111 -25.12 -13.86 1.96
C TYR A 111 -25.76 -14.48 3.21
N ALA A 112 -25.23 -15.63 3.59
CA ALA A 112 -25.62 -16.37 4.78
C ALA A 112 -24.43 -17.14 5.36
N GLY A 113 -24.69 -17.81 6.49
CA GLY A 113 -23.69 -18.63 7.18
C GLY A 113 -23.38 -19.97 6.50
N GLU A 114 -24.13 -20.37 5.48
CA GLU A 114 -23.93 -21.58 4.70
C GLU A 114 -24.50 -21.39 3.27
N THR A 115 -23.81 -21.92 2.27
CA THR A 115 -24.29 -21.93 0.89
C THR A 115 -25.32 -23.04 0.69
N ASN A 116 -26.52 -22.68 0.26
CA ASN A 116 -27.60 -23.62 -0.08
C ASN A 116 -28.21 -23.38 -1.46
N ALA A 117 -27.57 -22.56 -2.30
CA ALA A 117 -28.00 -22.31 -3.66
C ALA A 117 -28.13 -23.62 -4.45
N LYS A 118 -29.32 -23.91 -4.98
CA LYS A 118 -29.66 -25.16 -5.67
C LYS A 118 -30.19 -24.92 -7.08
N SER A 119 -30.08 -25.95 -7.93
CA SER A 119 -30.67 -25.99 -9.27
C SER A 119 -32.09 -26.59 -9.28
N SER A 120 -32.47 -27.29 -8.20
CA SER A 120 -33.76 -27.98 -8.08
C SER A 120 -34.74 -27.27 -7.15
N ALA A 121 -34.30 -26.24 -6.42
CA ALA A 121 -35.12 -25.49 -5.46
C ALA A 121 -34.71 -24.02 -5.45
N GLY A 122 -35.66 -23.14 -5.13
CA GLY A 122 -35.48 -21.68 -5.07
C GLY A 122 -34.59 -21.16 -3.93
N HIS A 123 -33.77 -22.00 -3.32
CA HIS A 123 -32.76 -21.55 -2.34
C HIS A 123 -31.62 -20.84 -3.06
N GLY A 124 -31.22 -19.67 -2.57
CA GLY A 124 -30.22 -18.81 -3.20
C GLY A 124 -29.21 -18.21 -2.22
N GLU A 125 -29.02 -18.85 -1.07
CA GLU A 125 -28.06 -18.35 -0.08
C GLU A 125 -26.65 -18.84 -0.40
N THR A 126 -25.66 -18.00 -0.10
CA THR A 126 -24.24 -18.23 -0.35
C THR A 126 -23.39 -17.79 0.84
N ALA A 127 -22.39 -18.59 1.19
CA ALA A 127 -21.29 -18.22 2.08
C ALA A 127 -19.98 -17.94 1.30
N LEU A 128 -20.05 -17.97 -0.03
CA LEU A 128 -18.92 -17.69 -0.92
C LEU A 128 -18.93 -16.22 -1.37
N CYS A 129 -17.83 -15.50 -1.16
CA CYS A 129 -17.58 -14.17 -1.72
C CYS A 129 -17.80 -14.18 -3.25
N GLY A 130 -18.64 -13.28 -3.76
CA GLY A 130 -19.07 -13.28 -5.17
C GLY A 130 -19.96 -14.44 -5.61
N GLY A 131 -20.51 -15.23 -4.67
CA GLY A 131 -21.39 -16.37 -4.95
C GLY A 131 -22.71 -15.98 -5.63
N HIS A 132 -23.41 -16.98 -6.16
CA HIS A 132 -24.63 -16.77 -6.94
C HIS A 132 -25.89 -17.31 -6.22
N GLY A 133 -27.05 -16.78 -6.60
CA GLY A 133 -28.34 -17.25 -6.09
C GLY A 133 -28.79 -18.57 -6.73
N SER A 134 -30.07 -18.89 -6.59
CA SER A 134 -30.65 -20.14 -7.11
C SER A 134 -30.46 -20.24 -8.63
N THR A 135 -30.06 -21.41 -9.12
CA THR A 135 -30.00 -21.73 -10.56
C THR A 135 -31.22 -22.50 -11.02
N ALA A 136 -32.25 -22.64 -10.17
CA ALA A 136 -33.50 -23.28 -10.54
C ALA A 136 -34.26 -22.47 -11.59
N ASN A 137 -35.06 -23.17 -12.41
CA ASN A 137 -35.87 -22.55 -13.46
C ASN A 137 -37.00 -21.64 -12.91
N GLY A 138 -37.33 -21.76 -11.62
CA GLY A 138 -38.36 -20.96 -10.93
C GLY A 138 -37.78 -19.78 -10.15
N ALA A 139 -38.66 -18.91 -9.65
CA ALA A 139 -38.26 -17.79 -8.81
C ALA A 139 -37.56 -18.27 -7.53
N GLN A 140 -36.50 -17.55 -7.12
CA GLN A 140 -35.86 -17.72 -5.82
C GLN A 140 -36.88 -17.48 -4.71
N THR A 141 -36.90 -18.33 -3.68
CA THR A 141 -37.83 -18.28 -2.53
C THR A 141 -37.80 -16.91 -1.86
N GLN A 142 -36.59 -16.35 -1.70
CA GLN A 142 -36.39 -14.98 -1.29
C GLN A 142 -35.84 -14.18 -2.48
N ALA A 143 -36.69 -13.39 -3.11
CA ALA A 143 -36.30 -12.55 -4.25
C ALA A 143 -35.19 -11.57 -3.83
N GLN A 144 -34.10 -11.56 -4.59
CA GLN A 144 -32.99 -10.61 -4.40
C GLN A 144 -32.68 -9.90 -5.72
N ASN A 145 -33.19 -8.67 -5.84
CA ASN A 145 -33.12 -7.87 -7.07
C ASN A 145 -31.79 -7.13 -7.22
N THR A 146 -31.10 -6.89 -6.11
CA THR A 146 -29.83 -6.16 -6.07
C THR A 146 -28.72 -7.06 -5.54
N PRO A 147 -27.51 -6.96 -6.10
CA PRO A 147 -26.38 -7.71 -5.56
C PRO A 147 -26.04 -7.20 -4.17
N GLN A 148 -25.80 -8.13 -3.26
CA GLN A 148 -25.09 -7.88 -2.01
C GLN A 148 -23.58 -7.77 -2.26
N VAL A 149 -22.89 -7.07 -1.36
CA VAL A 149 -21.52 -6.59 -1.53
C VAL A 149 -20.66 -6.93 -0.31
N PHE A 150 -19.43 -6.39 -0.24
CA PHE A 150 -18.45 -6.81 0.77
C PHE A 150 -18.91 -6.66 2.23
N ARG A 151 -19.56 -5.54 2.59
CA ARG A 151 -20.15 -5.38 3.93
C ARG A 151 -21.19 -6.43 4.28
N ASP A 152 -21.98 -6.89 3.30
CA ASP A 152 -23.03 -7.87 3.51
C ASP A 152 -22.43 -9.27 3.72
N PHE A 153 -21.39 -9.59 2.95
CA PHE A 153 -20.58 -10.79 3.14
C PHE A 153 -20.04 -10.85 4.58
N VAL A 154 -19.38 -9.79 5.05
CA VAL A 154 -18.83 -9.77 6.40
C VAL A 154 -19.92 -9.89 7.47
N LYS A 155 -21.06 -9.23 7.26
CA LYS A 155 -22.17 -9.24 8.22
C LYS A 155 -22.84 -10.61 8.33
N ALA A 156 -23.20 -11.22 7.20
CA ALA A 156 -24.04 -12.42 7.19
C ALA A 156 -23.23 -13.72 7.12
N THR A 157 -22.03 -13.69 6.53
CA THR A 157 -21.20 -14.88 6.33
C THR A 157 -20.10 -15.02 7.37
N LEU A 158 -19.46 -13.91 7.77
CA LEU A 158 -18.43 -13.88 8.83
C LEU A 158 -18.99 -13.57 10.22
N LEU A 159 -20.31 -13.39 10.34
CA LEU A 159 -21.03 -13.13 11.61
C LEU A 159 -20.56 -11.87 12.37
N VAL A 160 -19.95 -10.90 11.67
CA VAL A 160 -19.36 -9.66 12.25
C VAL A 160 -18.18 -9.90 13.20
N ASP A 161 -18.07 -11.04 13.86
CA ASP A 161 -16.93 -11.39 14.72
C ASP A 161 -15.79 -12.08 13.95
N GLY A 162 -16.04 -12.52 12.72
CA GLY A 162 -15.07 -13.23 11.89
C GLY A 162 -14.89 -14.69 12.26
N SER A 163 -15.83 -15.27 13.03
CA SER A 163 -15.72 -16.62 13.59
C SER A 163 -16.09 -17.75 12.62
N LYS A 164 -16.73 -17.43 11.49
CA LYS A 164 -17.21 -18.43 10.52
C LYS A 164 -16.81 -18.06 9.09
N ASN A 165 -16.68 -19.08 8.25
CA ASN A 165 -16.53 -18.98 6.80
C ASN A 165 -15.29 -18.21 6.30
N TRP A 166 -14.26 -18.04 7.13
CA TRP A 166 -12.98 -17.49 6.70
C TRP A 166 -11.82 -18.42 7.11
N PRO A 167 -10.85 -18.70 6.22
CA PRO A 167 -10.75 -18.29 4.81
C PRO A 167 -11.55 -19.17 3.83
N THR A 168 -12.25 -20.18 4.34
CA THR A 168 -13.00 -21.17 3.54
C THR A 168 -14.49 -21.08 3.84
N SER A 169 -15.33 -21.09 2.81
CA SER A 169 -16.78 -21.07 2.91
C SER A 169 -17.36 -22.39 3.43
N THR A 170 -18.63 -22.38 3.85
CA THR A 170 -19.41 -23.57 4.17
C THR A 170 -20.49 -23.76 3.12
N ALA A 171 -20.72 -24.99 2.67
CA ALA A 171 -21.74 -25.30 1.68
C ALA A 171 -22.45 -26.61 2.01
N ALA A 172 -23.77 -26.65 1.78
CA ALA A 172 -24.57 -27.86 1.93
C ALA A 172 -24.11 -28.96 0.95
N ALA A 173 -24.29 -30.22 1.35
CA ALA A 173 -23.87 -31.39 0.59
C ALA A 173 -24.51 -31.49 -0.81
N ASP A 174 -25.65 -30.85 -1.04
CA ASP A 174 -26.36 -30.79 -2.31
C ASP A 174 -26.41 -29.38 -2.94
N ALA A 175 -25.70 -28.39 -2.36
CA ALA A 175 -25.55 -27.07 -2.97
C ALA A 175 -24.79 -27.15 -4.30
N VAL A 176 -25.14 -26.29 -5.25
CA VAL A 176 -24.48 -26.19 -6.56
C VAL A 176 -23.05 -25.67 -6.40
N GLN A 177 -22.85 -24.65 -5.57
CA GLN A 177 -21.53 -24.13 -5.24
C GLN A 177 -20.98 -24.91 -4.04
N LYS A 178 -19.82 -25.55 -4.24
CA LYS A 178 -19.12 -26.31 -3.19
C LYS A 178 -18.03 -25.48 -2.56
N ALA A 179 -17.84 -25.71 -1.26
CA ALA A 179 -16.70 -25.18 -0.54
C ALA A 179 -15.41 -25.86 -1.03
N THR A 180 -14.40 -25.05 -1.32
CA THR A 180 -13.04 -25.54 -1.62
C THR A 180 -12.05 -24.82 -0.71
N PRO A 181 -10.89 -25.43 -0.39
CA PRO A 181 -9.92 -24.81 0.52
C PRO A 181 -9.57 -23.37 0.10
N ASN A 182 -9.72 -22.42 1.02
CA ASN A 182 -9.43 -21.00 0.86
C ASN A 182 -10.22 -20.28 -0.25
N ASP A 183 -11.40 -20.78 -0.62
CA ASP A 183 -12.24 -20.18 -1.67
C ASP A 183 -12.61 -18.70 -1.42
N ASN A 184 -12.92 -18.33 -0.19
CA ASN A 184 -13.24 -16.94 0.17
C ASN A 184 -12.01 -16.03 0.10
N ALA A 185 -10.85 -16.49 0.59
CA ALA A 185 -9.60 -15.74 0.43
C ALA A 185 -9.23 -15.56 -1.05
N THR A 186 -9.42 -16.59 -1.86
CA THR A 186 -9.17 -16.56 -3.31
C THR A 186 -10.11 -15.59 -4.02
N ALA A 187 -11.40 -15.63 -3.69
CA ALA A 187 -12.41 -14.74 -4.26
C ALA A 187 -12.15 -13.26 -3.90
N VAL A 188 -11.85 -12.97 -2.62
CA VAL A 188 -11.49 -11.61 -2.20
C VAL A 188 -10.23 -11.13 -2.92
N ALA A 189 -9.16 -11.93 -2.95
CA ALA A 189 -7.92 -11.58 -3.65
C ALA A 189 -8.16 -11.25 -5.12
N ARG A 190 -8.97 -12.09 -5.79
CA ARG A 190 -9.34 -11.89 -7.18
C ARG A 190 -10.07 -10.56 -7.39
N ASP A 191 -11.08 -10.28 -6.59
CA ASP A 191 -11.87 -9.06 -6.74
C ASP A 191 -11.00 -7.81 -6.48
N LEU A 192 -10.12 -7.84 -5.48
CA LEU A 192 -9.19 -6.74 -5.19
C LEU A 192 -8.21 -6.47 -6.35
N VAL A 193 -7.83 -7.51 -7.10
CA VAL A 193 -6.88 -7.38 -8.22
C VAL A 193 -7.57 -7.10 -9.55
N GLN A 194 -8.77 -7.64 -9.79
CA GLN A 194 -9.41 -7.62 -11.12
C GLN A 194 -10.51 -6.56 -11.24
N GLU A 195 -11.25 -6.28 -10.17
CA GLU A 195 -12.43 -5.40 -10.23
C GLU A 195 -12.09 -3.94 -9.87
N LEU A 196 -10.89 -3.71 -9.31
CA LEU A 196 -10.43 -2.40 -8.87
C LEU A 196 -9.52 -1.73 -9.91
N THR A 197 -9.67 -0.42 -10.03
CA THR A 197 -8.74 0.45 -10.76
C THR A 197 -7.40 0.57 -10.03
N PRO A 198 -6.30 0.97 -10.70
CA PRO A 198 -5.02 1.18 -10.04
C PRO A 198 -5.09 2.10 -8.82
N GLU A 199 -5.89 3.15 -8.87
CA GLU A 199 -6.07 4.11 -7.78
C GLU A 199 -6.81 3.48 -6.60
N GLU A 200 -7.86 2.71 -6.86
CA GLU A 200 -8.59 1.96 -5.84
C GLU A 200 -7.73 0.87 -5.19
N LYS A 201 -6.83 0.24 -5.96
CA LYS A 201 -5.85 -0.72 -5.42
C LYS A 201 -4.90 -0.06 -4.44
N THR A 202 -4.40 1.14 -4.74
CA THR A 202 -3.54 1.88 -3.81
C THR A 202 -4.28 2.22 -2.51
N ILE A 203 -5.55 2.63 -2.60
CA ILE A 203 -6.40 2.89 -1.44
C ILE A 203 -6.58 1.62 -0.60
N VAL A 204 -6.93 0.50 -1.23
CA VAL A 204 -7.10 -0.78 -0.54
C VAL A 204 -5.80 -1.24 0.10
N ALA A 205 -4.68 -1.12 -0.60
CA ALA A 205 -3.37 -1.47 -0.09
C ALA A 205 -3.02 -0.66 1.17
N GLY A 206 -3.28 0.64 1.17
CA GLY A 206 -3.13 1.49 2.36
C GLY A 206 -4.06 1.08 3.51
N LEU A 207 -5.31 0.71 3.21
CA LEU A 207 -6.25 0.22 4.24
C LEU A 207 -5.81 -1.13 4.81
N LEU A 208 -5.37 -2.08 3.99
CA LEU A 208 -4.84 -3.37 4.44
C LEU A 208 -3.62 -3.19 5.34
N ALA A 209 -2.68 -2.33 4.93
CA ALA A 209 -1.51 -1.98 5.72
C ALA A 209 -1.91 -1.44 7.10
N LYS A 210 -2.91 -0.55 7.14
CA LYS A 210 -3.38 0.07 8.37
C LYS A 210 -4.18 -0.88 9.28
N THR A 211 -5.08 -1.69 8.73
CA THR A 211 -6.04 -2.46 9.53
C THR A 211 -5.54 -3.85 9.90
N ILE A 212 -4.85 -4.53 8.99
CA ILE A 212 -4.45 -5.94 9.18
C ILE A 212 -3.01 -6.01 9.65
N GLU A 213 -2.17 -5.20 9.03
CA GLU A 213 -0.75 -5.25 9.27
C GLU A 213 -0.31 -4.30 10.39
N GLY A 214 -1.17 -3.40 10.87
CA GLY A 214 -0.85 -2.43 11.91
C GLY A 214 0.28 -1.48 11.50
N GLY A 215 0.50 -1.31 10.19
CA GLY A 215 1.45 -0.36 9.64
C GLY A 215 0.89 1.04 9.68
N GLU A 216 1.69 1.99 10.14
CA GLU A 216 1.40 3.40 9.96
C GLU A 216 1.71 3.78 8.50
N VAL A 217 0.68 4.22 7.79
CA VAL A 217 0.83 4.69 6.41
C VAL A 217 1.28 6.15 6.48
N VAL A 218 2.57 6.38 6.28
CA VAL A 218 3.15 7.73 6.24
C VAL A 218 3.22 8.20 4.78
N GLU A 219 2.60 9.35 4.51
CA GLU A 219 2.64 10.00 3.20
C GLU A 219 3.92 10.82 3.07
N ILE A 220 4.91 10.33 2.31
CA ILE A 220 6.15 11.07 2.11
C ILE A 220 5.95 12.07 0.95
N ARG A 221 5.83 13.35 1.29
CA ARG A 221 5.66 14.44 0.31
C ARG A 221 6.97 14.96 -0.28
N ALA A 222 8.06 14.87 0.46
CA ALA A 222 9.38 15.30 -0.01
C ALA A 222 10.51 14.66 0.82
N VAL A 223 11.66 14.48 0.18
CA VAL A 223 12.92 14.15 0.85
C VAL A 223 13.85 15.37 0.72
N SER A 224 14.33 15.87 1.85
CA SER A 224 15.32 16.95 1.92
C SER A 224 16.62 16.42 2.50
N SER A 225 17.74 16.79 1.90
CA SER A 225 19.08 16.53 2.43
C SER A 225 19.70 17.88 2.81
N THR A 226 20.12 18.03 4.06
CA THR A 226 20.93 19.17 4.50
C THR A 226 22.30 18.63 4.91
N SER A 227 23.35 19.01 4.21
CA SER A 227 24.72 18.68 4.59
C SER A 227 25.35 19.85 5.34
N VAL A 228 26.08 19.54 6.40
CA VAL A 228 26.91 20.51 7.12
C VAL A 228 28.30 19.92 7.25
N MET A 229 29.32 20.60 6.72
CA MET A 229 30.72 20.21 6.84
C MET A 229 31.54 21.36 7.43
N VAL A 230 32.42 21.01 8.37
CA VAL A 230 33.39 21.93 8.95
C VAL A 230 34.77 21.43 8.59
N ASN A 231 35.49 22.21 7.79
CA ASN A 231 36.82 21.90 7.32
C ASN A 231 37.84 22.77 8.06
N ALA A 232 38.88 22.14 8.61
CA ALA A 232 40.06 22.81 9.12
C ALA A 232 41.21 22.58 8.13
N CYS A 233 41.70 23.66 7.54
CA CYS A 233 42.77 23.63 6.56
C CYS A 233 44.03 24.29 7.11
N TYR A 234 45.17 23.69 6.79
CA TYR A 234 46.48 24.22 7.16
C TYR A 234 47.33 24.42 5.92
N ASP A 235 47.87 25.64 5.78
CA ASP A 235 48.79 26.00 4.71
C ASP A 235 50.18 25.46 5.09
N LEU A 236 50.65 24.43 4.36
CA LEU A 236 51.99 23.89 4.53
C LEU A 236 52.99 24.85 3.88
N LEU A 237 53.55 25.75 4.70
CA LEU A 237 54.59 26.66 4.28
C LEU A 237 55.84 25.86 3.89
N SER A 238 56.13 25.81 2.60
CA SER A 238 57.40 25.29 2.08
C SER A 238 58.15 26.46 1.45
N GLU A 239 59.26 26.87 2.08
CA GLU A 239 60.13 27.90 1.55
C GLU A 239 60.67 27.45 0.18
N GLY A 240 60.42 28.24 -0.88
CA GLY A 240 61.03 28.05 -2.21
C GLY A 240 60.12 27.56 -3.35
N LEU A 241 58.81 27.33 -3.14
CA LEU A 241 57.85 27.09 -4.23
C LEU A 241 56.84 28.22 -4.34
N GLY A 242 56.58 28.71 -5.57
CA GLY A 242 55.54 29.70 -5.87
C GLY A 242 54.10 29.19 -5.72
N VAL A 243 53.90 28.06 -5.04
CA VAL A 243 52.62 27.40 -4.79
C VAL A 243 52.64 26.88 -3.36
N VAL A 244 51.64 27.25 -2.55
CA VAL A 244 51.54 26.81 -1.14
C VAL A 244 50.59 25.60 -1.09
N PRO A 245 51.09 24.37 -0.82
CA PRO A 245 50.22 23.24 -0.60
C PRO A 245 49.42 23.45 0.69
N TYR A 246 48.14 23.10 0.68
CA TYR A 246 47.31 23.09 1.88
C TYR A 246 46.63 21.73 2.03
N ALA A 247 46.44 21.31 3.27
CA ALA A 247 45.73 20.09 3.62
C ALA A 247 44.51 20.45 4.47
N CYS A 248 43.37 19.85 4.14
CA CYS A 248 42.13 20.06 4.88
C CYS A 248 41.67 18.74 5.54
N VAL A 249 41.23 18.85 6.79
CA VAL A 249 40.53 17.79 7.51
C VAL A 249 39.12 18.29 7.79
N GLY A 250 38.13 17.59 7.24
CA GLY A 250 36.72 17.92 7.36
C GLY A 250 35.96 16.94 8.24
N LEU A 251 35.20 17.48 9.19
CA LEU A 251 34.16 16.75 9.92
C LEU A 251 32.80 17.27 9.47
N GLY A 252 31.95 16.36 9.02
CA GLY A 252 30.62 16.73 8.56
C GLY A 252 29.57 15.68 8.87
N GLY A 253 28.32 16.08 8.70
CA GLY A 253 27.17 15.19 8.76
C GLY A 253 26.19 15.55 7.66
N ASN A 254 25.55 14.52 7.11
CA ASN A 254 24.40 14.72 6.25
C ASN A 254 23.12 14.40 7.02
N PHE A 255 22.19 15.35 7.02
CA PHE A 255 20.87 15.24 7.60
C PHE A 255 19.89 14.94 6.47
N VAL A 256 19.45 13.68 6.38
CA VAL A 256 18.38 13.32 5.47
C VAL A 256 17.08 13.41 6.25
N GLY A 257 16.29 14.43 5.94
CA GLY A 257 14.96 14.65 6.46
C GLY A 257 13.93 14.14 5.47
N VAL A 258 13.13 13.17 5.90
CA VAL A 258 11.88 12.80 5.23
C VAL A 258 10.81 13.69 5.85
N VAL A 259 10.01 14.39 5.03
CA VAL A 259 8.91 15.22 5.54
C VAL A 259 7.76 14.31 5.97
N ASP A 260 7.93 13.75 7.17
CA ASP A 260 7.00 13.57 8.28
C ASP A 260 7.79 12.73 9.30
N GLU A 261 8.28 13.42 10.34
CA GLU A 261 8.68 12.83 11.63
C GLU A 261 9.82 11.79 11.68
N TYR A 262 10.82 11.82 10.79
CA TYR A 262 12.08 11.11 11.07
C TYR A 262 13.31 11.80 10.44
N SER A 263 14.25 12.22 11.28
CA SER A 263 15.55 12.79 10.87
C SER A 263 16.67 11.83 11.29
N THR A 264 17.43 11.31 10.32
CA THR A 264 18.59 10.45 10.61
C THR A 264 19.89 11.18 10.30
N ILE A 265 20.82 11.19 11.27
CA ILE A 265 22.15 11.80 11.13
C ILE A 265 23.15 10.72 10.71
N ARG A 266 23.88 10.95 9.61
CA ARG A 266 25.02 10.11 9.24
C ARG A 266 26.33 10.90 9.38
N PRO A 267 27.24 10.51 10.28
CA PRO A 267 28.53 11.17 10.41
C PRO A 267 29.44 10.80 9.22
N SER A 268 30.21 11.76 8.73
CA SER A 268 31.21 11.58 7.68
C SER A 268 32.51 12.29 8.04
N LEU A 269 33.64 11.61 7.84
CA LEU A 269 34.97 12.18 7.92
C LEU A 269 35.54 12.26 6.50
N THR A 270 36.05 13.42 6.09
CA THR A 270 36.65 13.57 4.76
C THR A 270 38.02 14.22 4.89
N LEU A 271 39.01 13.59 4.27
CA LEU A 271 40.39 14.04 4.22
C LEU A 271 40.73 14.28 2.75
N TYR A 272 41.04 15.52 2.38
CA TYR A 272 41.37 15.86 0.99
C TYR A 272 42.49 16.88 0.92
N ALA A 273 43.38 16.66 -0.05
CA ALA A 273 44.45 17.57 -0.40
C ALA A 273 44.14 18.12 -1.80
N ARG A 274 43.79 19.41 -1.88
CA ARG A 274 43.61 20.08 -3.17
C ARG A 274 44.92 20.71 -3.60
N ARG A 275 45.41 20.34 -4.79
CA ARG A 275 46.37 21.16 -5.52
C ARG A 275 45.58 22.25 -6.24
N LYS A 276 45.90 23.53 -5.99
CA LYS A 276 45.51 24.61 -6.89
C LYS A 276 46.34 24.54 -8.16
#